data_AF-T1KYS6-F1
#
_entry.id   AF-T1KYS6-F1
#
_cell.length_a   1.000
_cell.length_b   1.000
_cell.length_c   1.000
_cell.angle_alpha   90.00
_cell.angle_beta   90.00
_cell.angle_gamma   90.00
#
_symmetry.space_group_name_H-M   'P 1'
#
loop_
_entity.id
_entity.type
_entity.pdbx_description
1 polymer ?
#
loop_
_entity_poly.entity_id
_entity_poly.type
_entity_poly.pdbx_seq_one_letter_code
_entity_poly.pdbx_strand_id
1 'polypeptide(L)'
;MLTGYLVVTNKEIENKLLIALGYIFSTIFWIGTFVLSYYFVDSHLDRFVEVAYIGLQKLVFSSFFAWLFYAASFKYGGSTSKYMVAKVFVPFSRLSYSIAMSEMLFIWYDITNSHQYFPADHYNEVILVSYIFLMCTALGFIVYLLFEAPSLNLIKIFIKPQTNISKVQIQRPEKID
;
A
#
# COMPACT_ATOMS: atom_id res chain seq x y z
N MET A 1 -7.04 2.35 13.54
CA MET A 1 -7.26 1.52 14.75
C MET A 1 -8.74 1.37 15.10
N LEU A 2 -9.55 2.44 15.11
CA LEU A 2 -11.01 2.37 15.31
C LEU A 2 -11.75 1.47 14.29
N THR A 3 -11.30 1.49 13.03
CA THR A 3 -11.86 0.64 11.97
C THR A 3 -11.68 -0.85 12.25
N GLY A 4 -10.52 -1.27 12.80
CA GLY A 4 -10.27 -2.66 13.16
C GLY A 4 -11.13 -3.16 14.33
N TYR A 5 -11.40 -2.28 15.31
CA TYR A 5 -12.33 -2.59 16.40
C TYR A 5 -13.76 -2.76 15.87
N LEU A 6 -14.22 -1.90 14.96
CA LEU A 6 -15.54 -2.03 14.34
C LEU A 6 -15.72 -3.28 13.46
N VAL A 7 -14.65 -3.81 12.86
CA VAL A 7 -14.69 -5.11 12.14
C VAL A 7 -14.94 -6.27 13.09
N VAL A 8 -14.34 -6.24 14.29
CA VAL A 8 -14.45 -7.33 15.29
C VAL A 8 -15.81 -7.31 16.00
N THR A 9 -16.45 -6.14 16.14
CA THR A 9 -17.69 -5.99 16.93
C THR A 9 -18.99 -6.26 16.16
N ASN A 10 -18.97 -7.02 15.06
CA ASN A 10 -20.17 -7.59 14.40
C ASN A 10 -21.30 -6.58 14.10
N LYS A 11 -20.99 -5.50 13.38
CA LYS A 11 -22.03 -4.78 12.62
C LYS A 11 -21.64 -4.81 11.15
N GLU A 12 -22.02 -5.90 10.48
CA GLU A 12 -21.92 -6.00 9.03
C GLU A 12 -22.67 -4.80 8.45
N ILE A 13 -21.96 -3.89 7.80
CA ILE A 13 -22.59 -2.83 7.03
C ILE A 13 -23.21 -3.53 5.81
N GLU A 14 -24.46 -3.98 5.93
CA GLU A 14 -25.18 -4.68 4.85
C GLU A 14 -25.44 -3.78 3.63
N ASN A 15 -25.35 -2.46 3.81
CA ASN A 15 -25.66 -1.49 2.77
C ASN A 15 -24.53 -1.42 1.72
N LYS A 16 -24.73 -2.11 0.59
CA LYS A 16 -23.87 -2.03 -0.61
C LYS A 16 -23.61 -0.58 -1.07
N LEU A 17 -24.59 0.31 -0.87
CA LEU A 17 -24.46 1.74 -1.18
C LEU A 17 -23.41 2.44 -0.31
N LEU A 18 -23.31 2.10 0.97
CA LEU A 18 -22.34 2.69 1.90
C LEU A 18 -20.90 2.31 1.52
N ILE A 19 -20.72 1.05 1.08
CA ILE A 19 -19.44 0.56 0.58
C ILE A 19 -19.08 1.27 -0.75
N ALA A 20 -20.03 1.37 -1.68
CA ALA A 20 -19.83 2.05 -2.97
C ALA A 20 -19.52 3.54 -2.81
N LEU A 21 -20.23 4.25 -1.92
CA LEU A 21 -19.95 5.65 -1.59
C LEU A 21 -18.56 5.82 -1.01
N GLY A 22 -18.11 4.90 -0.14
CA GLY A 22 -16.75 4.93 0.37
C GLY A 22 -15.68 4.74 -0.71
N TYR A 23 -15.91 3.86 -1.69
CA TYR A 23 -15.02 3.73 -2.85
C TYR A 23 -14.97 5.02 -3.69
N ILE A 24 -16.12 5.62 -3.97
CA ILE A 24 -16.21 6.87 -4.76
C ILE A 24 -15.53 8.02 -4.01
N PHE A 25 -15.84 8.18 -2.73
CA PHE A 25 -15.23 9.23 -1.90
C PHE A 25 -13.71 9.08 -1.84
N SER A 26 -13.24 7.84 -1.64
CA SER A 26 -11.81 7.58 -1.53
C SER A 26 -11.07 7.80 -2.86
N THR A 27 -11.65 7.40 -3.99
CA THR A 27 -11.06 7.61 -5.32
C THR A 27 -11.03 9.08 -5.72
N ILE A 28 -12.07 9.85 -5.38
CA ILE A 28 -12.10 11.30 -5.60
C ILE A 28 -10.99 11.99 -4.80
N PHE A 29 -10.83 11.64 -3.52
CA PHE A 29 -9.78 12.22 -2.69
C PHE A 29 -8.38 11.90 -3.23
N TRP A 30 -8.18 10.69 -3.73
CA TRP A 30 -6.91 10.28 -4.34
C TRP A 30 -6.63 11.05 -5.63
N ILE A 31 -7.60 11.16 -6.54
CA ILE A 31 -7.49 11.95 -7.77
C ILE A 31 -7.22 13.43 -7.42
N GLY A 32 -7.89 13.96 -6.41
CA GLY A 32 -7.66 15.32 -5.91
C GLY A 32 -6.19 15.58 -5.56
N THR A 33 -5.51 14.63 -4.89
CA THR A 33 -4.08 14.77 -4.58
C THR A 33 -3.15 14.77 -5.80
N PHE A 34 -3.52 14.07 -6.89
CA PHE A 34 -2.76 14.10 -8.14
C PHE A 34 -2.92 15.43 -8.87
N VAL A 35 -4.15 15.96 -8.89
CA VAL A 35 -4.43 17.28 -9.46
C VAL A 35 -3.67 18.35 -8.69
N LEU A 36 -3.69 18.34 -7.35
CA LEU A 36 -2.89 19.30 -6.56
C LEU A 36 -1.38 19.15 -6.82
N SER A 37 -0.87 17.94 -7.03
CA SER A 37 0.54 17.71 -7.40
C SER A 37 0.90 18.39 -8.71
N TYR A 38 0.00 18.37 -9.70
CA TYR A 38 0.22 19.02 -10.99
C TYR A 38 0.28 20.55 -10.84
N TYR A 39 -0.66 21.13 -10.07
CA TYR A 39 -0.66 22.56 -9.80
C TYR A 39 0.54 23.03 -8.97
N PHE A 40 1.12 22.16 -8.14
CA PHE A 40 2.31 22.46 -7.35
C PHE A 40 3.54 22.76 -8.20
N VAL A 41 3.67 22.13 -9.37
CA VAL A 41 4.82 22.32 -10.26
C VAL A 41 4.66 23.58 -11.11
N ASP A 42 3.44 23.88 -11.56
CA ASP A 42 3.18 24.99 -12.50
C ASP A 42 2.87 26.34 -11.84
N SER A 43 2.49 26.37 -10.55
CA SER A 43 2.01 27.60 -9.91
C SER A 43 2.57 27.84 -8.52
N HIS A 44 2.86 29.12 -8.22
CA HIS A 44 3.15 29.58 -6.87
C HIS A 44 1.87 29.53 -6.01
N LEU A 45 1.52 28.33 -5.50
CA LEU A 45 0.47 28.20 -4.51
C LEU A 45 0.83 28.93 -3.22
N ASP A 46 -0.20 29.37 -2.50
CA ASP A 46 -0.02 29.93 -1.17
C ASP A 46 0.66 28.90 -0.24
N ARG A 47 1.62 29.37 0.56
CA ARG A 47 2.51 28.53 1.38
C ARG A 47 1.73 27.66 2.37
N PHE A 48 0.57 28.13 2.81
CA PHE A 48 -0.34 27.37 3.65
C PHE A 48 -0.88 26.11 2.94
N VAL A 49 -1.20 26.22 1.65
CA VAL A 49 -1.74 25.11 0.86
C VAL A 49 -0.65 24.08 0.57
N GLU A 50 0.59 24.53 0.32
CA GLU A 50 1.76 23.67 0.15
C GLU A 50 2.02 22.81 1.40
N VAL A 51 2.10 23.44 2.58
CA VAL A 51 2.37 22.70 3.83
C VAL A 51 1.23 21.72 4.15
N ALA A 52 -0.02 22.14 3.93
CA ALA A 52 -1.17 21.28 4.11
C ALA A 52 -1.15 20.09 3.13
N TYR A 53 -0.76 20.31 1.88
CA TYR A 53 -0.64 19.26 0.87
C TYR A 53 0.41 18.21 1.27
N ILE A 54 1.64 18.63 1.60
CA ILE A 54 2.73 17.73 1.98
C ILE A 54 2.35 16.86 3.18
N GLY A 55 1.66 17.44 4.18
CA GLY A 55 1.21 16.71 5.37
C GLY A 55 0.03 15.77 5.12
N LEU A 56 -0.97 16.21 4.33
CA LEU A 56 -2.22 15.47 4.11
C LEU A 56 -2.10 14.39 3.03
N GLN A 57 -1.20 14.53 2.06
CA GLN A 57 -1.05 13.59 0.95
C GLN A 57 -0.85 12.15 1.46
N LYS A 58 0.05 11.95 2.43
CA LYS A 58 0.30 10.63 3.03
C LYS A 58 -0.91 10.08 3.80
N LEU A 59 -1.66 10.96 4.47
CA LEU A 59 -2.87 10.58 5.21
C LEU A 59 -4.00 10.17 4.28
N VAL A 60 -4.22 10.92 3.20
CA VAL A 60 -5.22 10.60 2.18
C VAL A 60 -4.89 9.28 1.50
N PHE A 61 -3.62 9.07 1.14
CA PHE A 61 -3.16 7.81 0.58
C PHE A 61 -3.39 6.64 1.54
N SER A 62 -2.96 6.75 2.80
CA SER A 62 -3.17 5.70 3.81
C SER A 62 -4.65 5.40 4.06
N SER A 63 -5.49 6.42 4.11
CA SER A 63 -6.94 6.28 4.27
C SER A 63 -7.58 5.52 3.10
N PHE A 64 -7.12 5.77 1.87
CA PHE A 64 -7.58 5.05 0.68
C PHE A 64 -7.29 3.55 0.76
N PHE A 65 -6.05 3.18 1.10
CA PHE A 65 -5.71 1.78 1.29
C PHE A 65 -6.44 1.15 2.47
N ALA A 66 -6.60 1.89 3.57
CA ALA A 66 -7.34 1.39 4.73
C ALA A 66 -8.80 1.05 4.36
N TRP A 67 -9.47 1.87 3.57
CA TRP A 67 -10.82 1.58 3.07
C TRP A 67 -10.82 0.37 2.12
N LEU A 68 -9.83 0.28 1.23
CA LEU A 68 -9.68 -0.85 0.31
C LEU A 68 -9.52 -2.19 1.07
N PHE A 69 -8.62 -2.25 2.06
CA PHE A 69 -8.41 -3.43 2.91
C PHE A 69 -9.63 -3.75 3.78
N TYR A 70 -10.30 -2.72 4.30
CA TYR A 70 -11.55 -2.87 5.04
C TYR A 70 -12.62 -3.52 4.16
N ALA A 71 -12.86 -2.99 2.96
CA ALA A 71 -13.83 -3.53 2.01
C ALA A 71 -13.49 -4.95 1.54
N ALA A 72 -12.20 -5.29 1.42
CA ALA A 72 -11.75 -6.63 1.05
C ALA A 72 -11.97 -7.68 2.15
N SER A 73 -12.00 -7.25 3.42
CA SER A 73 -12.20 -8.12 4.59
C SER A 73 -13.65 -8.59 4.76
N PHE A 74 -14.64 -7.86 4.20
CA PHE A 74 -16.04 -8.28 4.22
C PHE A 74 -16.39 -9.19 3.04
N LYS A 75 -17.28 -10.16 3.26
CA LYS A 75 -17.83 -11.05 2.21
C LYS A 75 -18.51 -10.33 1.05
N TYR A 76 -18.83 -9.04 1.21
CA TYR A 76 -19.45 -8.17 0.20
C TYR A 76 -18.47 -7.54 -0.79
N GLY A 77 -17.15 -7.75 -0.64
CA GLY A 77 -16.14 -7.22 -1.55
C GLY A 77 -16.16 -7.81 -2.98
N GLY A 78 -16.99 -8.82 -3.26
CA GLY A 78 -17.14 -9.36 -4.62
C GLY A 78 -15.81 -9.76 -5.27
N SER A 79 -15.53 -9.23 -6.47
CA SER A 79 -14.33 -9.57 -7.26
C SER A 79 -13.03 -9.11 -6.58
N THR A 80 -13.01 -7.95 -5.91
CA THR A 80 -11.79 -7.39 -5.29
C THR A 80 -11.30 -8.21 -4.09
N SER A 81 -12.22 -8.80 -3.33
CA SER A 81 -11.85 -9.74 -2.25
C SER A 81 -11.16 -11.00 -2.79
N LYS A 82 -11.58 -11.51 -3.96
CA LYS A 82 -10.91 -12.67 -4.61
C LYS A 82 -9.50 -12.33 -5.10
N TYR A 83 -9.29 -11.11 -5.60
CA TYR A 83 -7.96 -10.65 -6.02
C TYR A 83 -7.02 -10.47 -4.83
N MET A 84 -7.46 -9.87 -3.72
CA MET A 84 -6.58 -9.63 -2.56
C MET A 84 -6.23 -10.88 -1.76
N VAL A 85 -7.09 -11.92 -1.79
CA VAL A 85 -6.81 -13.22 -1.15
C VAL A 85 -5.95 -14.12 -2.06
N ALA A 86 -5.70 -13.72 -3.31
CA ALA A 86 -4.83 -14.49 -4.19
C ALA A 86 -3.42 -14.60 -3.59
N LYS A 87 -2.91 -15.83 -3.45
CA LYS A 87 -1.57 -16.12 -2.88
C LYS A 87 -0.42 -15.40 -3.61
N VAL A 88 -0.66 -14.87 -4.80
CA VAL A 88 0.28 -14.04 -5.57
C VAL A 88 0.59 -12.72 -4.87
N PHE A 89 -0.32 -12.18 -4.06
CA PHE A 89 -0.08 -10.93 -3.33
C PHE A 89 0.86 -11.08 -2.12
N VAL A 90 1.06 -12.30 -1.62
CA VAL A 90 1.95 -12.55 -0.48
C VAL A 90 3.43 -12.29 -0.81
N PRO A 91 4.02 -12.82 -1.90
CA PRO A 91 5.37 -12.46 -2.29
C PRO A 91 5.45 -11.00 -2.79
N PHE A 92 4.38 -10.49 -3.40
CA PHE A 92 4.35 -9.12 -3.90
C PHE A 92 4.40 -8.09 -2.76
N SER A 93 3.61 -8.27 -1.70
CA SER A 93 3.62 -7.34 -0.55
C SER A 93 4.97 -7.27 0.13
N ARG A 94 5.67 -8.40 0.15
CA ARG A 94 7.02 -8.58 0.72
C ARG A 94 8.08 -7.84 -0.10
N LEU A 95 8.05 -8.06 -1.42
CA LEU A 95 8.91 -7.35 -2.35
C LEU A 95 8.67 -5.83 -2.31
N SER A 96 7.42 -5.39 -2.25
CA SER A 96 7.08 -3.96 -2.09
C SER A 96 7.63 -3.37 -0.80
N TYR A 97 7.64 -4.13 0.30
CA TYR A 97 8.21 -3.68 1.57
C TYR A 97 9.73 -3.51 1.48
N SER A 98 10.43 -4.46 0.85
CA SER A 98 11.88 -4.35 0.61
C SER A 98 12.23 -3.14 -0.27
N ILE A 99 11.43 -2.87 -1.29
CA ILE A 99 11.59 -1.68 -2.15
C ILE A 99 11.39 -0.40 -1.34
N ALA A 100 10.33 -0.30 -0.54
CA ALA A 100 10.06 0.89 0.27
C ALA A 100 11.19 1.19 1.27
N MET A 101 11.79 0.15 1.86
CA MET A 101 12.96 0.31 2.73
C MET A 101 14.18 0.84 1.97
N SER A 102 14.44 0.31 0.77
CA SER A 102 15.54 0.78 -0.08
C SER A 102 15.34 2.22 -0.56
N GLU A 103 14.09 2.61 -0.83
CA GLU A 103 13.73 3.96 -1.23
C GLU A 103 14.02 4.98 -0.13
N MET A 104 13.71 4.66 1.13
CA MET A 104 14.10 5.53 2.25
C MET A 104 15.61 5.75 2.30
N LEU A 105 16.42 4.69 2.18
CA LEU A 105 17.88 4.82 2.18
C LEU A 105 18.37 5.69 1.01
N PHE A 106 17.78 5.53 -0.16
CA PHE A 106 18.13 6.31 -1.33
C PHE A 106 17.80 7.80 -1.15
N ILE A 107 16.61 8.13 -0.65
CA ILE A 107 16.21 9.52 -0.37
C ILE A 107 17.16 10.17 0.65
N TRP A 108 17.52 9.45 1.72
CA TRP A 108 18.48 9.93 2.71
C TRP A 108 19.87 10.18 2.11
N TYR A 109 20.33 9.27 1.26
CA TYR A 109 21.59 9.42 0.55
C TYR A 109 21.57 10.61 -0.42
N ASP A 110 20.47 10.79 -1.15
CA ASP A 110 20.28 11.91 -2.07
C ASP A 110 20.27 13.24 -1.32
N ILE A 111 19.47 13.38 -0.26
CA ILE A 111 19.44 14.60 0.58
C ILE A 111 20.83 14.98 1.12
N THR A 112 21.66 13.99 1.44
CA THR A 112 23.01 14.23 1.98
C THR A 112 24.03 14.66 0.90
N ASN A 113 23.88 14.17 -0.33
CA ASN A 113 24.83 14.44 -1.42
C ASN A 113 24.36 15.55 -2.38
N SER A 114 23.07 15.86 -2.39
CA SER A 114 22.44 16.87 -3.24
C SER A 114 22.75 18.26 -2.73
N HIS A 115 23.97 18.72 -2.97
CA HIS A 115 24.39 20.11 -2.80
C HIS A 115 24.17 20.98 -4.05
N GLN A 116 23.59 20.42 -5.12
CA GLN A 116 23.42 21.12 -6.39
C GLN A 116 21.94 21.38 -6.69
N TYR A 117 21.64 22.63 -7.09
CA TYR A 117 20.33 23.03 -7.59
C TYR A 117 20.13 22.48 -8.99
N PHE A 118 19.22 21.50 -9.12
CA PHE A 118 18.73 21.07 -10.43
C PHE A 118 17.60 22.02 -10.87
N PRO A 119 17.61 22.50 -12.13
CA PRO A 119 16.46 23.22 -12.66
C PRO A 119 15.27 22.25 -12.72
N ALA A 120 14.18 22.65 -12.05
CA ALA A 120 12.91 21.92 -11.98
C ALA A 120 12.16 22.05 -13.31
N ASP A 121 12.71 21.46 -14.36
CA ASP A 121 12.03 21.32 -15.64
C ASP A 121 11.27 19.99 -15.65
N HIS A 122 10.05 19.99 -16.20
CA HIS A 122 9.12 18.83 -16.14
C HIS A 122 9.76 17.54 -16.67
N TYR A 123 10.58 17.67 -17.70
CA TYR A 123 11.29 16.54 -18.31
C TYR A 123 12.37 15.96 -17.38
N ASN A 124 13.08 16.84 -16.67
CA ASN A 124 14.14 16.44 -15.75
C ASN A 124 13.57 15.75 -14.51
N GLU A 125 12.44 16.23 -13.99
CA GLU A 125 11.71 15.61 -12.87
C GLU A 125 11.23 14.20 -13.20
N VAL A 126 10.63 13.98 -14.37
CA VAL A 126 10.17 12.64 -14.77
C VAL A 126 11.33 11.67 -14.94
N ILE A 127 12.44 12.12 -15.53
CA ILE A 127 13.65 11.30 -15.66
C ILE A 127 14.20 10.95 -14.27
N LEU A 128 14.31 11.93 -13.38
CA LEU A 128 14.85 11.74 -12.04
C LEU A 128 13.98 10.76 -11.24
N VAL A 129 12.66 10.95 -11.22
CA VAL A 129 11.73 10.02 -10.55
C VAL A 129 11.84 8.61 -11.14
N SER A 130 11.89 8.48 -12.47
CA SER A 130 12.02 7.16 -13.11
C SER A 130 13.35 6.47 -12.80
N TYR A 131 14.45 7.23 -12.75
CA TYR A 131 15.78 6.75 -12.41
C TYR A 131 15.83 6.26 -10.97
N ILE A 132 15.33 7.07 -10.02
CA ILE A 132 15.26 6.70 -8.60
C ILE A 132 14.41 5.44 -8.44
N PHE A 133 13.25 5.38 -9.09
CA PHE A 133 12.38 4.22 -9.03
C PHE A 133 13.08 2.94 -9.54
N LEU A 134 13.79 3.02 -10.67
CA LEU A 134 14.56 1.89 -11.22
C LEU A 134 15.69 1.45 -10.27
N MET A 135 16.41 2.39 -9.66
CA MET A 135 17.49 2.06 -8.73
C MET A 135 16.97 1.45 -7.43
N CYS A 136 15.89 2.01 -6.86
CA CYS A 136 15.24 1.47 -5.67
C CYS A 136 14.64 0.09 -5.92
N THR A 137 14.02 -0.14 -7.08
CA THR A 137 13.49 -1.47 -7.42
C THR A 137 14.60 -2.50 -7.58
N ALA A 138 15.73 -2.15 -8.21
CA ALA A 138 16.89 -3.03 -8.32
C ALA A 138 17.52 -3.36 -6.95
N LEU A 139 17.75 -2.35 -6.12
CA LEU A 139 18.31 -2.52 -4.77
C LEU A 139 17.35 -3.30 -3.85
N GLY A 140 16.07 -2.94 -3.84
CA GLY A 140 15.04 -3.63 -3.08
C GLY A 140 14.92 -5.11 -3.47
N PHE A 141 15.11 -5.44 -4.75
CA PHE A 141 15.13 -6.83 -5.22
C PHE A 141 16.36 -7.60 -4.72
N ILE A 142 17.54 -6.97 -4.71
CA ILE A 142 18.76 -7.58 -4.15
C ILE A 142 18.60 -7.83 -2.65
N VAL A 143 18.09 -6.85 -1.89
CA VAL A 143 17.84 -6.99 -0.45
C VAL A 143 16.81 -8.09 -0.17
N TYR A 144 15.75 -8.16 -0.99
CA TYR A 144 14.74 -9.22 -0.92
C TYR A 144 15.35 -10.61 -1.06
N LEU A 145 16.20 -10.80 -2.07
CA LEU A 145 16.89 -12.08 -2.32
C LEU A 145 17.88 -12.44 -1.22
N LEU A 146 18.59 -11.46 -0.65
CA LEU A 146 19.62 -11.69 0.36
C LEU A 146 19.07 -11.94 1.77
N PHE A 147 17.96 -11.30 2.14
CA PHE A 147 17.44 -11.39 3.51
C PHE A 147 16.10 -12.12 3.57
N GLU A 148 15.17 -11.80 2.67
CA GLU A 148 13.81 -12.30 2.77
C GLU A 148 13.67 -13.74 2.24
N ALA A 149 14.33 -14.08 1.13
CA ALA A 149 14.34 -15.46 0.62
C ALA A 149 14.97 -16.49 1.60
N PRO A 150 16.15 -16.24 2.21
CA PRO A 150 16.73 -17.20 3.15
C PRO A 150 15.98 -17.23 4.49
N SER A 151 15.51 -16.09 5.01
CA SER A 151 14.73 -16.08 6.26
C SER A 151 13.44 -16.90 6.13
N LEU A 152 12.80 -16.90 4.97
CA LEU A 152 11.63 -17.76 4.72
C LEU A 152 11.97 -19.25 4.70
N ASN A 153 13.13 -19.62 4.15
CA ASN A 153 13.59 -21.00 4.19
C ASN A 153 13.96 -21.43 5.62
N LEU A 154 14.62 -20.55 6.38
CA LEU A 154 14.90 -20.75 7.80
C LEU A 154 13.61 -20.91 8.60
N ILE A 155 12.61 -20.06 8.39
CA ILE A 155 11.29 -20.14 9.04
C ILE A 155 10.59 -21.45 8.67
N LYS A 156 10.63 -21.91 7.42
CA LYS A 156 10.06 -23.21 7.04
C LYS A 156 10.76 -24.41 7.69
N ILE A 157 12.06 -24.29 7.95
CA ILE A 157 12.85 -25.34 8.61
C ILE A 157 12.56 -25.34 10.12
N PHE A 158 12.45 -24.16 10.74
CA PHE A 158 12.23 -24.00 12.18
C PHE A 158 10.75 -24.21 12.56
N ILE A 159 9.84 -23.65 11.77
CA ILE A 159 8.39 -23.87 11.84
C ILE A 159 8.08 -25.10 11.00
N LYS A 160 8.47 -26.26 11.51
CA LYS A 160 7.91 -27.55 11.11
C LYS A 160 6.91 -28.04 12.18
N PRO A 161 5.71 -27.46 12.29
CA PRO A 161 4.61 -28.10 13.00
C PRO A 161 3.93 -29.11 12.07
N GLN A 162 3.58 -30.25 12.64
CA GLN A 162 2.98 -31.41 12.01
C GLN A 162 1.85 -31.03 11.03
N THR A 163 1.94 -31.63 9.86
CA THR A 163 0.90 -31.71 8.83
C THR A 163 -0.35 -32.38 9.41
N ASN A 164 -1.22 -31.64 10.11
CA ASN A 164 -2.52 -32.16 10.54
C ASN A 164 -3.60 -31.07 10.81
N ILE A 165 -3.53 -29.91 10.14
CA ILE A 165 -4.61 -28.88 10.22
C ILE A 165 -5.42 -28.78 8.92
N SER A 166 -5.07 -29.54 7.88
CA SER A 166 -5.85 -29.62 6.63
C SER A 166 -7.26 -30.20 6.78
N LYS A 167 -7.71 -30.58 7.98
CA LYS A 167 -9.07 -31.10 8.24
C LYS A 167 -10.02 -30.15 8.99
N VAL A 168 -9.57 -29.00 9.53
CA VAL A 168 -10.42 -28.21 10.44
C VAL A 168 -11.20 -27.06 9.77
N GLN A 169 -10.86 -26.60 8.56
CA GLN A 169 -11.54 -25.43 7.94
C GLN A 169 -12.41 -25.72 6.70
N ILE A 170 -12.75 -26.99 6.42
CA ILE A 170 -13.76 -27.34 5.39
C ILE A 170 -15.08 -27.84 6.01
N GLN A 171 -15.23 -27.87 7.34
CA GLN A 171 -16.55 -28.01 7.96
C GLN A 171 -17.21 -26.63 8.09
N ARG A 172 -17.74 -26.17 6.94
CA ARG A 172 -18.85 -25.23 6.84
C ARG A 172 -19.94 -25.67 7.82
N PRO A 173 -20.39 -24.86 8.80
CA PRO A 173 -21.58 -25.21 9.55
C PRO A 173 -22.74 -25.32 8.56
N GLU A 174 -23.30 -26.51 8.63
CA GLU A 174 -24.46 -27.02 7.93
C GLU A 174 -25.65 -26.07 8.08
N LYS A 175 -26.52 -26.12 7.07
CA LYS A 175 -27.85 -25.51 7.09
C LYS A 175 -28.52 -25.73 8.44
N ILE A 176 -29.19 -24.70 8.93
CA ILE A 176 -30.36 -24.89 9.79
C ILE A 176 -31.48 -24.13 9.10
N ASP A 177 -32.53 -24.90 8.81
CA ASP A 177 -33.76 -24.53 8.13
C ASP A 177 -34.53 -23.40 8.86
#